data_AF-A0AAN7W9I4-F1
#
_entry.id   AF-A0AAN7W9I4-F1
#
_cell.length_a   1.000
_cell.length_b   1.000
_cell.length_c   1.000
_cell.angle_alpha   90.00
_cell.angle_beta   90.00
_cell.angle_gamma   90.00
#
_symmetry.space_group_name_H-M   'P 1'
#
loop_
_entity.id
_entity.type
_entity.pdbx_description
1 polymer ?
#
loop_
_entity_poly.entity_id
_entity_poly.type
_entity_poly.pdbx_seq_one_letter_code
_entity_poly.pdbx_strand_id
1 'polypeptide(L)'
;MKEAPDVYLNVPTLSVGRIELDVDNLKADINLNANVAQLVSINAGVQLGITKVNLTIADVDAELELIVRLGHLADIVNRVFKSLDLNPLLINTIGNVTNLVDTVVGSVDGLLGSITQGGTTLSFLVDNLGNIVQSVEGGASSIVGNYLQNMTETGAVKNLGNGLTQKTYSYSALGSLVNIVFNTAGQIVSAAVQKATGGSSSSASTRTATSAASSSTST
;
A
#
# COMPACT_ATOMS: atom_id res chain seq x y z
N MET A 1 -14.94 -43.00 -14.83
CA MET A 1 -14.17 -43.41 -13.62
C MET A 1 -14.36 -42.33 -12.58
N LYS A 2 -14.28 -42.63 -11.28
CA LYS A 2 -14.38 -41.59 -10.24
C LYS A 2 -13.00 -40.93 -10.14
N GLU A 3 -12.87 -39.70 -10.59
CA GLU A 3 -11.59 -38.98 -10.59
C GLU A 3 -11.06 -38.81 -9.16
N ALA A 4 -9.73 -38.79 -9.04
CA ALA A 4 -9.07 -38.54 -7.77
C ALA A 4 -9.40 -37.11 -7.29
N PRO A 5 -9.61 -36.90 -5.99
CA PRO A 5 -9.82 -35.57 -5.43
C PRO A 5 -8.56 -34.69 -5.58
N ASP A 6 -8.74 -33.46 -6.04
CA ASP A 6 -7.68 -32.46 -6.21
C ASP A 6 -7.05 -32.02 -4.88
N VAL A 7 -7.82 -32.05 -3.79
CA VAL A 7 -7.28 -32.00 -2.42
C VAL A 7 -7.91 -33.11 -1.61
N TYR A 8 -7.07 -33.92 -0.97
CA TYR A 8 -7.49 -34.89 0.04
C TYR A 8 -6.57 -34.79 1.24
N LEU A 9 -7.11 -34.23 2.33
CA LEU A 9 -6.46 -34.12 3.62
C LEU A 9 -7.27 -34.99 4.59
N ASN A 10 -6.73 -36.13 4.98
CA ASN A 10 -7.32 -36.99 6.00
C ASN A 10 -6.36 -37.10 7.19
N VAL A 11 -6.87 -36.77 8.37
CA VAL A 11 -6.20 -36.71 9.65
C VAL A 11 -7.02 -37.60 10.59
N PRO A 12 -6.86 -38.94 10.54
CA PRO A 12 -7.72 -39.89 11.23
C PRO A 12 -7.45 -40.01 12.73
N THR A 13 -6.52 -39.20 13.26
CA THR A 13 -6.28 -38.91 14.68
C THR A 13 -5.41 -37.65 14.75
N LEU A 14 -5.52 -36.95 15.87
CA LEU A 14 -4.86 -35.69 16.22
C LEU A 14 -5.16 -35.64 17.73
N SER A 15 -4.31 -36.01 18.76
CA SER A 15 -4.68 -36.37 20.22
C SER A 15 -4.46 -35.46 21.52
N VAL A 16 -5.49 -35.13 22.40
CA VAL A 16 -5.66 -34.06 23.49
C VAL A 16 -5.46 -34.65 24.88
N GLY A 17 -4.21 -34.78 25.28
CA GLY A 17 -3.79 -35.03 26.66
C GLY A 17 -3.95 -33.86 27.65
N ARG A 18 -3.69 -32.59 27.29
CA ARG A 18 -3.59 -31.51 28.30
C ARG A 18 -4.07 -30.12 27.85
N ILE A 19 -4.79 -29.47 28.77
CA ILE A 19 -5.13 -28.03 28.70
C ILE A 19 -4.71 -27.40 30.02
N GLU A 20 -3.92 -26.33 29.94
CA GLU A 20 -3.29 -25.63 31.06
C GLU A 20 -3.56 -24.12 30.91
N LEU A 21 -3.93 -23.47 32.02
CA LEU A 21 -4.47 -22.12 32.03
C LEU A 21 -3.82 -21.28 33.13
N ASP A 22 -2.81 -20.50 32.77
CA ASP A 22 -2.10 -19.61 33.69
C ASP A 22 -2.79 -18.24 33.75
N VAL A 23 -3.19 -17.83 34.95
CA VAL A 23 -3.94 -16.58 35.17
C VAL A 23 -3.11 -15.62 36.01
N ASP A 24 -2.57 -14.57 35.37
CA ASP A 24 -1.76 -13.57 36.04
C ASP A 24 -2.64 -12.52 36.71
N ASN A 25 -2.34 -12.26 37.99
CA ASN A 25 -2.94 -11.20 38.80
C ASN A 25 -4.49 -11.30 38.87
N LEU A 26 -5.00 -12.51 39.13
CA LEU A 26 -6.39 -12.73 39.52
C LEU A 26 -6.65 -12.07 40.88
N LYS A 27 -7.42 -10.99 40.86
CA LYS A 27 -7.91 -10.27 42.04
C LYS A 27 -9.39 -10.54 42.24
N ALA A 28 -9.80 -10.64 43.50
CA ALA A 28 -11.18 -10.82 43.90
C ALA A 28 -11.53 -9.82 45.01
N ASP A 29 -12.38 -8.86 44.68
CA ASP A 29 -12.91 -7.87 45.61
C ASP A 29 -14.28 -8.35 46.11
N ILE A 30 -14.36 -8.75 47.38
CA ILE A 30 -15.58 -9.31 47.99
C ILE A 30 -16.23 -8.25 48.89
N ASN A 31 -17.35 -7.71 48.42
CA ASN A 31 -18.19 -6.75 49.15
C ASN A 31 -19.26 -7.52 49.94
N LEU A 32 -19.01 -7.73 51.24
CA LEU A 32 -19.91 -8.46 52.14
C LEU A 32 -20.70 -7.48 53.02
N ASN A 33 -21.95 -7.23 52.68
CA ASN A 33 -22.91 -6.57 53.57
C ASN A 33 -23.51 -7.63 54.49
N ALA A 34 -23.16 -7.61 55.78
CA ALA A 34 -23.55 -8.57 56.80
C ALA A 34 -24.20 -7.89 58.03
N ASN A 35 -25.11 -8.59 58.73
CA ASN A 35 -25.55 -8.32 60.10
C ASN A 35 -26.28 -9.56 60.67
N VAL A 36 -26.82 -9.55 61.91
CA VAL A 36 -27.38 -10.73 62.63
C VAL A 36 -28.62 -10.44 63.50
N ALA A 37 -29.44 -11.47 63.77
CA ALA A 37 -30.62 -11.50 64.68
C ALA A 37 -31.76 -10.49 64.42
N GLN A 38 -32.71 -10.86 63.55
CA GLN A 38 -33.74 -9.99 62.94
C GLN A 38 -33.18 -8.89 62.04
N LEU A 39 -32.04 -8.29 62.40
CA LEU A 39 -31.23 -7.44 61.51
C LEU A 39 -30.47 -8.26 60.43
N VAL A 40 -30.58 -9.60 60.46
CA VAL A 40 -29.70 -10.53 59.73
C VAL A 40 -29.72 -10.31 58.21
N SER A 41 -28.58 -9.90 57.64
CA SER A 41 -28.53 -9.50 56.22
C SER A 41 -27.16 -9.68 55.55
N ILE A 42 -27.00 -10.87 54.95
CA ILE A 42 -25.95 -11.52 54.11
C ILE A 42 -25.70 -11.12 52.63
N ASN A 43 -25.73 -9.85 52.19
CA ASN A 43 -25.53 -9.53 50.76
C ASN A 43 -24.05 -9.53 50.34
N ALA A 44 -23.57 -10.64 49.77
CA ALA A 44 -22.23 -10.74 49.17
C ALA A 44 -22.25 -10.39 47.67
N GLY A 45 -21.44 -9.42 47.25
CA GLY A 45 -21.08 -9.20 45.85
C GLY A 45 -19.58 -9.45 45.64
N VAL A 46 -19.20 -10.18 44.58
CA VAL A 46 -17.80 -10.37 44.22
C VAL A 46 -17.51 -9.74 42.86
N GLN A 47 -16.42 -8.99 42.76
CA GLN A 47 -15.87 -8.51 41.51
C GLN A 47 -14.52 -9.19 41.27
N LEU A 48 -14.34 -9.77 40.08
CA LEU A 48 -13.11 -10.42 39.68
C LEU A 48 -12.40 -9.58 38.62
N GLY A 49 -11.09 -9.41 38.78
CA GLY A 49 -10.21 -8.77 37.81
C GLY A 49 -9.03 -9.67 37.48
N ILE A 50 -8.67 -9.78 36.20
CA ILE A 50 -7.53 -10.56 35.72
C ILE A 50 -6.70 -9.64 34.82
N THR A 51 -5.37 -9.71 34.90
CA THR A 51 -4.50 -8.92 34.01
C THR A 51 -4.09 -9.68 32.77
N LYS A 52 -3.84 -10.99 32.89
CA LYS A 52 -3.47 -11.83 31.75
C LYS A 52 -3.99 -13.25 31.94
N VAL A 53 -4.29 -13.90 30.82
CA VAL A 53 -4.59 -15.33 30.74
C VAL A 53 -3.68 -15.89 29.65
N ASN A 54 -2.93 -16.95 29.98
CA ASN A 54 -2.16 -17.73 29.02
C ASN A 54 -2.83 -19.11 28.93
N LEU A 55 -3.27 -19.50 27.75
CA LEU A 55 -3.89 -20.80 27.49
C LEU A 55 -2.90 -21.67 26.72
N THR A 56 -2.42 -22.72 27.37
CA THR A 56 -1.56 -23.74 26.79
C THR A 56 -2.42 -24.97 26.48
N ILE A 57 -2.53 -25.31 25.20
CA ILE A 57 -3.11 -26.57 24.76
C ILE A 57 -1.94 -27.43 24.28
N ALA A 58 -1.70 -28.54 24.93
CA ALA A 58 -0.54 -29.39 24.70
C ALA A 58 -1.02 -30.83 24.67
N ASP A 59 -0.67 -31.56 23.61
CA ASP A 59 -1.44 -32.73 23.16
C ASP A 59 -2.87 -32.22 22.68
N VAL A 60 -3.39 -32.51 21.47
CA VAL A 60 -4.74 -32.09 20.94
C VAL A 60 -5.52 -33.17 20.10
N ASP A 61 -6.74 -33.71 20.49
CA ASP A 61 -7.70 -34.91 20.19
C ASP A 61 -8.91 -34.58 19.31
N ALA A 62 -8.93 -35.15 18.09
CA ALA A 62 -9.90 -34.98 17.01
C ALA A 62 -9.54 -35.88 15.80
N GLU A 63 -10.37 -35.83 14.76
CA GLU A 63 -10.10 -36.35 13.42
C GLU A 63 -10.59 -35.31 12.38
N LEU A 64 -9.91 -35.16 11.23
CA LEU A 64 -10.25 -34.17 10.19
C LEU A 64 -10.11 -34.78 8.79
N GLU A 65 -11.22 -34.91 8.05
CA GLU A 65 -11.23 -35.27 6.63
C GLU A 65 -11.77 -34.11 5.77
N LEU A 66 -10.97 -33.69 4.79
CA LEU A 66 -11.25 -32.62 3.82
C LEU A 66 -11.03 -33.17 2.40
N ILE A 67 -12.11 -33.22 1.62
CA ILE A 67 -12.10 -33.70 0.23
C ILE A 67 -12.58 -32.57 -0.69
N VAL A 68 -11.66 -31.99 -1.47
CA VAL A 68 -11.97 -30.99 -2.50
C VAL A 68 -11.84 -31.62 -3.87
N ARG A 69 -12.78 -31.29 -4.77
CA ARG A 69 -12.72 -31.60 -6.19
C ARG A 69 -12.80 -30.28 -6.97
N LEU A 70 -11.72 -29.93 -7.65
CA LEU A 70 -11.52 -28.74 -8.48
C LEU A 70 -11.69 -29.03 -9.98
N GLY A 71 -12.40 -30.12 -10.32
CA GLY A 71 -13.05 -30.22 -11.61
C GLY A 71 -13.79 -28.92 -11.91
N HIS A 72 -13.63 -28.40 -13.13
CA HIS A 72 -14.16 -27.12 -13.63
C HIS A 72 -13.27 -25.86 -13.55
N LEU A 73 -11.96 -25.91 -13.24
CA LEU A 73 -11.09 -24.72 -13.44
C LEU A 73 -11.14 -24.20 -14.89
N ALA A 74 -11.06 -25.11 -15.87
CA ALA A 74 -11.22 -24.77 -17.29
C ALA A 74 -12.62 -24.20 -17.61
N ASP A 75 -13.68 -24.72 -16.98
CA ASP A 75 -15.05 -24.23 -17.17
C ASP A 75 -15.32 -22.91 -16.45
N ILE A 76 -14.60 -22.58 -15.38
CA ILE A 76 -14.61 -21.25 -14.74
C ILE A 76 -14.00 -20.24 -15.71
N VAL A 77 -12.84 -20.54 -16.30
CA VAL A 77 -12.21 -19.70 -17.33
C VAL A 77 -13.12 -19.55 -18.56
N ASN A 78 -13.70 -20.65 -19.04
CA ASN A 78 -14.65 -20.64 -20.17
C ASN A 78 -15.95 -19.87 -19.82
N ARG A 79 -16.42 -19.93 -18.57
CA ARG A 79 -17.57 -19.15 -18.09
C ARG A 79 -17.24 -17.66 -18.01
N VAL A 80 -16.04 -17.27 -17.57
CA VAL A 80 -15.58 -15.88 -17.62
C VAL A 80 -15.54 -15.40 -19.07
N PHE A 81 -14.96 -16.16 -20.00
CA PHE A 81 -14.97 -15.80 -21.42
C PHE A 81 -16.40 -15.68 -22.00
N LYS A 82 -17.31 -16.60 -21.68
CA LYS A 82 -18.74 -16.47 -22.05
C LYS A 82 -19.43 -15.27 -21.41
N SER A 83 -19.08 -14.90 -20.18
CA SER A 83 -19.62 -13.72 -19.51
C SER A 83 -19.12 -12.41 -20.14
N LEU A 84 -17.87 -12.38 -20.62
CA LEU A 84 -17.30 -11.27 -21.39
C LEU A 84 -17.90 -11.18 -22.81
N ASP A 85 -18.11 -12.32 -23.47
CA ASP A 85 -18.78 -12.41 -24.79
C ASP A 85 -20.24 -11.90 -24.73
N LEU A 86 -20.98 -12.28 -23.69
CA LEU A 86 -22.34 -11.79 -23.44
C LEU A 86 -22.40 -10.34 -22.94
N ASN A 87 -21.28 -9.77 -22.46
CA ASN A 87 -21.22 -8.40 -21.92
C ASN A 87 -19.94 -7.67 -22.39
N PRO A 88 -19.80 -7.37 -23.70
CA PRO A 88 -18.57 -6.82 -24.26
C PRO A 88 -18.21 -5.42 -23.73
N LEU A 89 -19.15 -4.72 -23.07
CA LEU A 89 -18.86 -3.46 -22.36
C LEU A 89 -17.86 -3.63 -21.20
N LEU A 90 -17.75 -4.85 -20.63
CA LEU A 90 -16.76 -5.15 -19.59
C LEU A 90 -15.32 -5.17 -20.15
N ILE A 91 -15.13 -5.59 -21.40
CA ILE A 91 -13.84 -5.51 -22.09
C ILE A 91 -13.36 -4.05 -22.20
N ASN A 92 -14.25 -3.10 -22.44
CA ASN A 92 -13.89 -1.67 -22.48
C ASN A 92 -13.53 -1.12 -21.09
N THR A 93 -14.06 -1.72 -20.01
CA THR A 93 -13.70 -1.33 -18.63
C THR A 93 -12.29 -1.85 -18.28
N ILE A 94 -11.96 -3.07 -18.71
CA ILE A 94 -10.64 -3.67 -18.50
C ILE A 94 -9.60 -3.05 -19.44
N GLY A 95 -9.93 -2.82 -20.71
CA GLY A 95 -9.06 -2.14 -21.68
C GLY A 95 -8.81 -0.66 -21.37
N ASN A 96 -9.66 -0.04 -20.54
CA ASN A 96 -9.39 1.29 -19.99
C ASN A 96 -8.53 1.28 -18.71
N VAL A 97 -8.15 0.13 -18.13
CA VAL A 97 -7.22 0.18 -16.97
C VAL A 97 -5.82 0.65 -17.36
N THR A 98 -5.41 0.52 -18.62
CA THR A 98 -4.20 1.18 -19.14
C THR A 98 -4.33 2.71 -19.21
N ASN A 99 -5.55 3.24 -19.42
CA ASN A 99 -5.82 4.68 -19.34
C ASN A 99 -6.01 5.15 -17.89
N LEU A 100 -6.48 4.25 -17.00
CA LEU A 100 -6.52 4.52 -15.56
C LEU A 100 -5.12 4.50 -14.94
N VAL A 101 -4.17 3.70 -15.46
CA VAL A 101 -2.75 3.82 -15.11
C VAL A 101 -2.23 5.23 -15.44
N ASP A 102 -2.54 5.78 -16.62
CA ASP A 102 -2.15 7.16 -16.98
C ASP A 102 -2.73 8.20 -16.01
N THR A 103 -3.96 7.98 -15.53
CA THR A 103 -4.61 8.83 -14.51
C THR A 103 -4.03 8.64 -13.10
N VAL A 104 -3.56 7.43 -12.75
CA VAL A 104 -3.00 7.09 -11.42
C VAL A 104 -1.47 7.36 -11.34
N VAL A 105 -0.81 7.54 -12.48
CA VAL A 105 0.54 8.15 -12.58
C VAL A 105 0.47 9.66 -12.28
N GLY A 106 -0.66 10.32 -12.56
CA GLY A 106 -0.82 11.77 -12.59
C GLY A 106 -0.97 12.54 -11.26
N SER A 107 -0.36 12.12 -10.14
CA SER A 107 -0.41 12.91 -8.89
C SER A 107 0.83 12.85 -7.99
N VAL A 108 1.89 12.15 -8.39
CA VAL A 108 3.21 12.29 -7.75
C VAL A 108 4.04 13.34 -8.48
N ASP A 109 4.61 14.29 -7.75
CA ASP A 109 5.65 15.19 -8.26
C ASP A 109 6.97 14.42 -8.31
N GLY A 110 7.02 13.46 -9.24
CA GLY A 110 8.05 12.43 -9.38
C GLY A 110 9.10 12.75 -10.46
N LEU A 111 9.30 14.02 -10.83
CA LEU A 111 10.23 14.40 -11.89
C LEU A 111 11.69 14.19 -11.47
N LEU A 112 12.24 13.04 -11.86
CA LEU A 112 13.64 12.70 -11.68
C LEU A 112 14.55 13.68 -12.41
N GLY A 113 14.11 14.27 -13.53
CA GLY A 113 14.82 15.31 -14.27
C GLY A 113 14.66 15.18 -15.77
N SER A 114 15.22 16.12 -16.54
CA SER A 114 15.11 16.15 -18.00
C SER A 114 16.46 16.26 -18.69
N ILE A 115 16.65 15.52 -19.78
CA ILE A 115 17.83 15.56 -20.65
C ILE A 115 17.38 16.00 -22.04
N THR A 116 18.01 17.04 -22.60
CA THR A 116 17.79 17.43 -23.99
C THR A 116 18.76 16.70 -24.90
N GLN A 117 18.26 15.82 -25.77
CA GLN A 117 19.06 15.04 -26.71
C GLN A 117 18.56 15.28 -28.13
N GLY A 118 19.43 15.79 -29.02
CA GLY A 118 19.10 16.02 -30.43
C GLY A 118 18.04 17.12 -30.69
N GLY A 119 17.78 18.01 -29.72
CA GLY A 119 16.74 19.04 -29.80
C GLY A 119 15.41 18.64 -29.15
N THR A 120 15.28 17.39 -28.69
CA THR A 120 14.10 16.89 -27.99
C THR A 120 14.36 16.80 -26.49
N THR A 121 13.44 17.28 -25.66
CA THR A 121 13.49 17.13 -24.20
C THR A 121 12.91 15.77 -23.80
N LEU A 122 13.71 14.94 -23.11
CA LEU A 122 13.28 13.68 -22.51
C LEU A 122 13.24 13.85 -20.99
N SER A 123 12.04 13.79 -20.42
CA SER A 123 11.79 13.88 -18.98
C SER A 123 11.69 12.49 -18.37
N PHE A 124 12.43 12.25 -17.31
CA PHE A 124 12.38 11.02 -16.52
C PHE A 124 11.54 11.27 -15.28
N LEU A 125 10.52 10.46 -15.09
CA LEU A 125 9.56 10.48 -13.99
C LEU A 125 9.69 9.17 -13.20
N VAL A 126 9.26 9.15 -11.94
CA VAL A 126 8.99 7.92 -11.19
C VAL A 126 7.54 7.91 -10.72
N ASP A 127 6.87 6.77 -10.87
CA ASP A 127 5.49 6.59 -10.40
C ASP A 127 5.42 6.18 -8.91
N ASN A 128 4.19 6.10 -8.38
CA ASN A 128 3.90 5.63 -7.02
C ASN A 128 4.46 4.22 -6.70
N LEU A 129 4.70 3.39 -7.73
CA LEU A 129 5.17 2.00 -7.62
C LEU A 129 6.69 1.87 -7.85
N GLY A 130 7.39 2.96 -8.18
CA GLY A 130 8.82 2.97 -8.44
C GLY A 130 9.24 2.78 -9.89
N ASN A 131 8.31 2.69 -10.84
CA ASN A 131 8.68 2.55 -12.24
C ASN A 131 9.22 3.87 -12.78
N ILE A 132 10.35 3.82 -13.46
CA ILE A 132 10.95 4.97 -14.13
C ILE A 132 10.31 5.09 -15.51
N VAL A 133 9.63 6.20 -15.76
CA VAL A 133 8.96 6.52 -17.02
C VAL A 133 9.76 7.59 -17.75
N GLN A 134 10.08 7.35 -19.01
CA GLN A 134 10.64 8.35 -19.91
C GLN A 134 9.50 8.94 -20.74
N SER A 135 9.27 10.24 -20.61
CA SER A 135 8.29 11.01 -21.37
C SER A 135 9.01 11.98 -22.31
N VAL A 136 8.58 12.01 -23.57
CA VAL A 136 9.08 12.96 -24.57
C VAL A 136 8.13 14.15 -24.63
N GLU A 137 8.67 15.37 -24.68
CA GLU A 137 7.88 16.59 -24.82
C GLU A 137 7.00 16.54 -26.10
N GLY A 138 5.69 16.38 -25.93
CA GLY A 138 4.73 16.18 -27.03
C GLY A 138 4.66 14.76 -27.64
N GLY A 139 5.32 13.78 -27.02
CA GLY A 139 5.36 12.38 -27.47
C GLY A 139 4.70 11.40 -26.50
N ALA A 140 4.88 10.10 -26.77
CA ALA A 140 4.42 9.03 -25.89
C ALA A 140 5.38 8.82 -24.70
N SER A 141 4.83 8.42 -23.56
CA SER A 141 5.60 8.01 -22.37
C SER A 141 5.83 6.49 -22.38
N SER A 142 7.03 6.04 -22.00
CA SER A 142 7.39 4.61 -21.92
C SER A 142 8.09 4.28 -20.60
N ILE A 143 7.84 3.09 -20.06
CA ILE A 143 8.53 2.61 -18.85
C ILE A 143 9.92 2.11 -19.26
N VAL A 144 10.97 2.71 -18.70
CA VAL A 144 12.38 2.41 -19.02
C VAL A 144 13.11 1.66 -17.91
N GLY A 145 12.48 1.45 -16.75
CA GLY A 145 13.08 0.71 -15.64
C GLY A 145 12.30 0.84 -14.33
N ASN A 146 12.96 0.53 -13.20
CA ASN A 146 12.45 0.74 -11.85
C ASN A 146 13.58 1.24 -10.94
N TYR A 147 13.30 2.16 -10.02
CA TYR A 147 14.31 2.80 -9.17
C TYR A 147 15.16 1.81 -8.37
N LEU A 148 14.59 0.69 -7.93
CA LEU A 148 15.30 -0.35 -7.16
C LEU A 148 16.34 -1.12 -7.98
N GLN A 149 16.20 -1.15 -9.31
CA GLN A 149 17.08 -1.90 -10.21
C GLN A 149 18.02 -0.98 -11.00
N ASN A 150 17.57 0.23 -11.32
CA ASN A 150 18.27 1.16 -12.20
C ASN A 150 18.95 2.32 -11.47
N MET A 151 18.74 2.47 -10.16
CA MET A 151 19.38 3.49 -9.32
C MET A 151 20.05 2.84 -8.12
N THR A 152 21.14 3.44 -7.63
CA THR A 152 21.90 2.90 -6.48
C THR A 152 21.64 3.75 -5.25
N GLU A 153 21.21 3.15 -4.15
CA GLU A 153 20.99 3.89 -2.89
C GLU A 153 22.34 4.36 -2.32
N THR A 154 22.45 5.66 -2.04
CA THR A 154 23.70 6.27 -1.51
C THR A 154 23.83 6.14 0.01
N GLY A 155 22.84 5.56 0.68
CA GLY A 155 22.76 5.43 2.14
C GLY A 155 22.33 6.71 2.87
N ALA A 156 22.22 7.86 2.18
CA ALA A 156 21.69 9.08 2.78
C ALA A 156 20.16 9.00 2.94
N VAL A 157 19.71 8.87 4.19
CA VAL A 157 18.29 8.85 4.59
C VAL A 157 18.00 10.06 5.48
N LYS A 158 16.91 10.76 5.20
CA LYS A 158 16.46 11.95 5.95
C LYS A 158 14.96 11.83 6.25
N ASN A 159 14.60 11.82 7.52
CA ASN A 159 13.20 11.88 7.93
C ASN A 159 12.69 13.32 7.80
N LEU A 160 11.60 13.52 7.06
CA LEU A 160 11.00 14.85 6.82
C LEU A 160 9.90 15.20 7.84
N GLY A 161 9.56 14.28 8.74
CA GLY A 161 8.40 14.40 9.63
C GLY A 161 7.11 13.90 8.96
N ASN A 162 6.01 13.89 9.69
CA ASN A 162 4.68 13.46 9.21
C ASN A 162 4.64 12.06 8.57
N GLY A 163 5.58 11.17 8.93
CA GLY A 163 5.70 9.85 8.32
C GLY A 163 6.35 9.81 6.93
N LEU A 164 6.97 10.92 6.49
CA LEU A 164 7.71 11.00 5.23
C LEU A 164 9.21 10.76 5.46
N THR A 165 9.79 9.90 4.62
CA THR A 165 11.21 9.53 4.63
C THR A 165 11.81 9.81 3.25
N GLN A 166 12.81 10.67 3.17
CA GLN A 166 13.58 10.90 1.95
C GLN A 166 14.80 9.98 1.92
N LYS A 167 15.07 9.35 0.78
CA LYS A 167 16.31 8.62 0.49
C LYS A 167 16.98 9.18 -0.76
N THR A 168 18.30 9.21 -0.80
CA THR A 168 19.06 9.68 -1.96
C THR A 168 19.63 8.50 -2.76
N TYR A 169 19.35 8.49 -4.06
CA TYR A 169 19.79 7.48 -5.02
C TYR A 169 20.63 8.12 -6.13
N SER A 170 21.67 7.47 -6.63
CA SER A 170 22.37 7.90 -7.84
C SER A 170 21.76 7.22 -9.07
N TYR A 171 21.37 7.99 -10.09
CA TYR A 171 20.86 7.46 -11.35
C TYR A 171 21.85 7.71 -12.49
N SER A 172 22.48 6.63 -12.97
CA SER A 172 23.54 6.68 -14.00
C SER A 172 23.08 7.36 -15.29
N ALA A 173 21.84 7.11 -15.73
CA ALA A 173 21.30 7.72 -16.96
C ALA A 173 21.15 9.25 -16.89
N LEU A 174 20.99 9.82 -15.69
CA LEU A 174 20.95 11.28 -15.46
C LEU A 174 22.30 11.84 -14.97
N GLY A 175 23.31 10.99 -14.74
CA GLY A 175 24.60 11.38 -14.15
C GLY A 175 24.48 12.10 -12.80
N SER A 176 23.36 11.95 -12.10
CA SER A 176 22.94 12.82 -10.99
C SER A 176 22.40 12.04 -9.80
N LEU A 177 22.46 12.67 -8.62
CA LEU A 177 21.77 12.20 -7.43
C LEU A 177 20.30 12.64 -7.48
N VAL A 178 19.42 11.79 -6.98
CA VAL A 178 17.97 11.94 -6.97
C VAL A 178 17.49 11.68 -5.55
N ASN A 179 16.73 12.63 -5.01
CA ASN A 179 16.05 12.48 -3.73
C ASN A 179 14.64 11.95 -4.00
N ILE A 180 14.33 10.78 -3.45
CA ILE A 180 12.99 10.19 -3.50
C ILE A 180 12.40 10.22 -2.09
N VAL A 181 11.19 10.75 -1.96
CA VAL A 181 10.44 10.83 -0.70
C VAL A 181 9.36 9.75 -0.69
N PHE A 182 9.30 9.00 0.40
CA PHE A 182 8.37 7.90 0.63
C PHE A 182 7.44 8.21 1.80
N ASN A 183 6.22 7.67 1.78
CA ASN A 183 5.31 7.67 2.94
C ASN A 183 5.52 6.43 3.84
N THR A 184 4.76 6.33 4.93
CA THR A 184 4.80 5.18 5.86
C THR A 184 4.38 3.84 5.25
N ALA A 185 3.71 3.85 4.10
CA ALA A 185 3.35 2.65 3.35
C ALA A 185 4.42 2.25 2.30
N GLY A 186 5.54 2.98 2.23
CA GLY A 186 6.61 2.73 1.27
C GLY A 186 6.33 3.20 -0.16
N GLN A 187 5.24 3.94 -0.38
CA GLN A 187 4.91 4.53 -1.68
C GLN A 187 5.71 5.81 -1.90
N ILE A 188 6.15 6.05 -3.14
CA ILE A 188 6.80 7.30 -3.51
C ILE A 188 5.77 8.42 -3.54
N VAL A 189 6.05 9.56 -2.91
CA VAL A 189 5.19 10.76 -2.91
C VAL A 189 5.78 11.93 -3.69
N SER A 190 7.11 11.98 -3.82
CA SER A 190 7.82 12.96 -4.65
C SER A 190 9.21 12.45 -4.97
N ALA A 191 9.76 12.85 -6.12
CA ALA A 191 11.15 12.63 -6.46
C ALA A 191 11.71 13.79 -7.27
N ALA A 192 12.93 14.21 -6.96
CA ALA A 192 13.61 15.32 -7.64
C ALA A 192 15.11 15.07 -7.75
N VAL A 193 15.73 15.47 -8.86
CA VAL A 193 17.19 15.59 -8.94
C VAL A 193 17.71 16.53 -7.84
N GLN A 194 18.70 16.06 -7.10
CA GLN A 194 19.63 16.95 -6.43
C GLN A 194 20.51 17.58 -7.51
N LYS A 195 20.02 18.67 -8.10
CA LYS A 195 20.78 19.45 -9.08
C LYS A 195 22.15 19.76 -8.48
N ALA A 196 23.21 19.27 -9.14
CA ALA A 196 24.57 19.56 -8.73
C ALA A 196 24.72 21.08 -8.60
N THR A 197 25.29 21.56 -7.49
CA THR A 197 25.48 23.00 -7.24
C THR A 197 26.59 23.52 -8.16
N GLY A 198 26.23 23.73 -9.42
CA GLY A 198 27.01 24.33 -10.50
C GLY A 198 26.07 25.26 -11.25
N GLY A 199 26.36 26.56 -11.20
CA GLY A 199 25.39 27.59 -11.51
C GLY A 199 25.08 27.74 -13.00
N SER A 200 23.81 28.05 -13.30
CA SER A 200 23.50 29.06 -14.31
C SER A 200 22.16 29.71 -13.98
N SER A 201 22.16 31.04 -13.99
CA SER A 201 21.02 31.91 -13.66
C SER A 201 20.45 32.52 -14.95
N SER A 202 19.17 32.27 -15.22
CA SER A 202 18.38 33.05 -16.18
C SER A 202 16.90 32.95 -15.79
N SER A 203 16.40 33.88 -14.98
CA SER A 203 15.86 35.19 -15.39
C SER A 203 14.35 35.13 -15.57
N ALA A 204 13.62 35.47 -14.51
CA ALA A 204 12.20 35.71 -14.56
C ALA A 204 11.89 36.81 -15.58
N SER A 205 11.01 36.51 -16.55
CA SER A 205 10.48 37.48 -17.50
C SER A 205 8.98 37.62 -17.29
N THR A 206 8.62 38.49 -16.34
CA THR A 206 7.23 38.86 -16.06
C THR A 206 6.61 39.49 -17.31
N ARG A 207 5.68 38.78 -17.96
CA ARG A 207 4.84 39.32 -19.04
C ARG A 207 3.40 39.49 -18.53
N THR A 208 3.15 40.56 -17.78
CA THR A 208 1.78 41.02 -17.48
C THR A 208 1.34 42.02 -18.55
N ALA A 209 0.20 41.74 -19.18
CA ALA A 209 -0.26 42.43 -20.38
C ALA A 209 -0.77 43.85 -20.13
N THR A 210 -0.74 44.66 -21.18
CA THR A 210 -1.40 45.97 -21.26
C THR A 210 -2.92 45.84 -21.13
N SER A 211 -3.50 46.40 -20.07
CA SER A 211 -4.93 46.66 -19.98
C SER A 211 -5.26 48.05 -20.53
N ALA A 212 -6.00 48.10 -21.64
CA ALA A 212 -6.58 49.34 -22.14
C ALA A 212 -7.80 49.71 -21.29
N ALA A 213 -7.77 50.87 -20.63
CA ALA A 213 -8.92 51.42 -19.92
C ALA A 213 -9.55 52.56 -20.73
N SER A 214 -10.79 52.36 -21.16
CA SER A 214 -11.58 53.34 -21.91
C SER A 214 -12.01 54.53 -21.05
N SER A 215 -11.69 55.75 -21.48
CA SER A 215 -12.19 56.98 -20.86
C SER A 215 -13.60 57.32 -21.35
N SER A 216 -14.60 57.30 -20.46
CA SER A 216 -15.95 57.81 -20.72
C SER A 216 -16.24 59.08 -19.92
N THR A 217 -16.80 60.06 -20.64
CA THR A 217 -17.11 61.46 -20.32
C THR A 217 -18.03 61.72 -19.11
N SER A 218 -18.11 63.01 -18.73
CA SER A 218 -19.12 63.72 -17.92
C SER A 218 -18.81 63.82 -16.41
N THR A 219 -19.00 64.96 -15.73
CA THR A 219 -19.49 66.32 -16.12
C THR A 219 -18.61 67.40 -15.52
#